data_AF-A0A7Y5J0M4-F1
#
_entry.id   AF-A0A7Y5J0M4-F1
#
_cell.length_a   1.000
_cell.length_b   1.000
_cell.length_c   1.000
_cell.angle_alpha   90.00
_cell.angle_beta   90.00
_cell.angle_gamma   90.00
#
_symmetry.space_group_name_H-M   'P 1'
#
loop_
_entity.id
_entity.type
_entity.pdbx_description
1 polymer ?
#
loop_
_entity_poly.entity_id
_entity_poly.type
_entity_poly.pdbx_seq_one_letter_code
_entity_poly.pdbx_strand_id
1 'polypeptide(L)'
;MKIISILLLVLGCLLVVGSGIMYLILFAYSFDAPGSESSSKAWGSRLLMFLPVLVLIVVLVLAFIAFFSGNYARATGFGALFVVALVAIFIFLIKNQADNNRKVREMRAQELEDAKYPVQTFFRPTENGTDTIIVFPSRIVAYRIFNKTFNKTIGGPIGTLNQTRDTILVEKDPGEFPRRQEFEQFINEEGKKITEVFQFR
;
A
#
# COMPACT_ATOMS: atom_id res chain seq x y z
N MET A 1 41.53 20.32 2.30
CA MET A 1 40.51 20.56 1.26
C MET A 1 40.63 19.56 0.12
N LYS A 2 41.67 19.62 -0.73
CA LYS A 2 41.83 18.72 -1.90
C LYS A 2 41.66 17.22 -1.60
N ILE A 3 42.31 16.70 -0.55
CA ILE A 3 42.19 15.28 -0.15
C ILE A 3 40.76 14.92 0.27
N ILE A 4 40.10 15.80 1.04
CA ILE A 4 38.72 15.62 1.49
C ILE A 4 37.77 15.60 0.28
N SER A 5 37.99 16.49 -0.69
CA SER A 5 37.20 16.53 -1.93
C SER A 5 37.33 15.23 -2.73
N ILE A 6 38.53 14.65 -2.82
CA ILE A 6 38.77 13.35 -3.48
C ILE A 6 38.03 12.24 -2.74
N LEU A 7 38.14 12.18 -1.41
CA LEU A 7 37.44 11.17 -0.61
C LEU A 7 35.92 11.26 -0.78
N LEU A 8 35.35 12.47 -0.78
CA LEU A 8 33.92 12.68 -1.01
C LEU A 8 33.48 12.33 -2.44
N LEU A 9 34.32 12.59 -3.45
CA LEU A 9 34.04 12.17 -4.83
C LEU A 9 34.04 10.65 -4.98
N VAL A 10 35.03 9.97 -4.41
CA VAL A 10 35.10 8.49 -4.43
C VAL A 10 33.90 7.89 -3.72
N LEU A 11 33.57 8.40 -2.53
CA LEU A 11 32.38 7.98 -1.79
C LEU A 11 31.10 8.26 -2.58
N GLY A 12 31.00 9.42 -3.21
CA GLY A 12 29.87 9.79 -4.07
C GLY A 12 29.68 8.82 -5.24
N CYS A 13 30.75 8.46 -5.93
CA CYS A 13 30.73 7.46 -7.00
C CYS A 13 30.23 6.10 -6.51
N LEU A 14 30.78 5.59 -5.40
CA LEU A 14 30.37 4.32 -4.81
C LEU A 14 28.87 4.31 -4.47
N LEU A 15 28.38 5.41 -3.91
CA LEU A 15 26.99 5.55 -3.52
C LEU A 15 26.04 5.68 -4.72
N VAL A 16 26.40 6.41 -5.78
CA VAL A 16 25.60 6.45 -7.02
C VAL A 16 25.51 5.06 -7.65
N VAL A 17 26.63 4.33 -7.74
CA VAL A 17 26.65 2.97 -8.30
C VAL A 17 25.78 2.03 -7.47
N GLY A 18 25.95 2.03 -6.13
CA GLY A 18 25.13 1.21 -5.24
C GLY A 18 23.64 1.54 -5.33
N SER A 19 23.29 2.83 -5.37
CA SER A 19 21.90 3.28 -5.53
C SER A 19 21.31 2.89 -6.88
N GLY A 20 22.12 2.95 -7.95
CA GLY A 20 21.72 2.53 -9.30
C GLY A 20 21.44 1.03 -9.38
N ILE A 21 22.30 0.19 -8.78
CA ILE A 21 22.07 -1.26 -8.69
C ILE A 21 20.79 -1.55 -7.92
N MET A 22 20.59 -0.93 -6.75
CA MET A 22 19.37 -1.08 -5.96
C MET A 22 18.12 -0.65 -6.73
N TYR A 23 18.19 0.46 -7.47
CA TYR A 23 17.10 0.90 -8.34
C TYR A 23 16.77 -0.15 -9.41
N LEU A 24 17.77 -0.72 -10.09
CA LEU A 24 17.54 -1.75 -11.11
C LEU A 24 16.87 -3.00 -10.53
N ILE A 25 17.29 -3.42 -9.34
CA ILE A 25 16.68 -4.54 -8.61
C ILE A 25 15.21 -4.24 -8.29
N LEU A 26 14.91 -3.07 -7.69
CA LEU A 26 13.55 -2.65 -7.36
C LEU A 26 12.67 -2.46 -8.60
N PHE A 27 13.26 -1.94 -9.67
CA PHE A 27 12.60 -1.78 -10.96
C PHE A 27 12.19 -3.14 -11.52
N ALA A 28 13.07 -4.14 -11.50
CA ALA A 28 12.76 -5.50 -11.93
C ALA A 28 11.62 -6.12 -11.09
N TYR A 29 11.68 -6.03 -9.76
CA TYR A 29 10.61 -6.52 -8.88
C TYR A 29 9.27 -5.80 -9.08
N SER A 30 9.28 -4.55 -9.54
CA SER A 30 8.05 -3.81 -9.78
C SER A 30 7.19 -4.37 -10.92
N PHE A 31 7.72 -5.28 -11.75
CA PHE A 31 6.97 -5.94 -12.83
C PHE A 31 6.31 -7.25 -12.39
N ASP A 32 6.65 -7.78 -11.22
CA ASP A 32 6.17 -9.08 -10.73
C ASP A 32 4.68 -9.07 -10.33
N ALA A 33 4.04 -7.89 -10.30
CA ALA A 33 2.61 -7.75 -10.04
C ALA A 33 1.76 -7.98 -11.32
N PRO A 34 0.70 -8.83 -11.29
CA PRO A 34 -0.16 -9.09 -12.45
C PRO A 34 -0.79 -7.81 -13.00
N GLY A 35 -0.71 -7.59 -14.31
CA GLY A 35 -1.26 -6.40 -14.97
C GLY A 35 -0.44 -5.11 -14.79
N SER A 36 0.74 -5.19 -14.17
CA SER A 36 1.60 -4.02 -13.94
C SER A 36 2.30 -3.50 -15.20
N GLU A 37 2.36 -4.32 -16.26
CA GLU A 37 3.02 -4.01 -17.53
C GLU A 37 2.20 -3.02 -18.37
N SER A 38 0.85 -3.11 -18.29
CA SER A 38 -0.10 -2.31 -19.07
C SER A 38 -0.65 -1.10 -18.32
N SER A 39 -0.37 -0.97 -17.01
CA SER A 39 -0.84 0.15 -16.19
C SER A 39 0.05 1.39 -16.33
N SER A 40 -0.49 2.46 -16.93
CA SER A 40 0.20 3.76 -17.07
C SER A 40 0.60 4.38 -15.72
N LYS A 41 -0.19 4.14 -14.67
CA LYS A 41 0.13 4.58 -13.30
C LYS A 41 1.35 3.86 -12.72
N ALA A 42 1.52 2.58 -13.04
CA ALA A 42 2.69 1.80 -12.60
C ALA A 42 3.97 2.26 -13.31
N TRP A 43 3.90 2.64 -14.58
CA TRP A 43 5.03 3.24 -15.29
C TRP A 43 5.42 4.63 -14.74
N GLY A 44 4.43 5.46 -14.42
CA GLY A 44 4.67 6.77 -13.82
C GLY A 44 5.37 6.67 -12.45
N SER A 45 4.94 5.73 -11.60
CA SER A 45 5.58 5.52 -10.30
C SER A 45 7.01 4.99 -10.41
N ARG A 46 7.27 4.07 -11.36
CA ARG A 46 8.63 3.56 -11.65
C ARG A 46 9.59 4.66 -12.08
N LEU A 47 9.16 5.55 -12.99
CA LEU A 47 9.97 6.70 -13.42
C LEU A 47 10.22 7.69 -12.28
N LEU A 48 9.22 7.94 -11.44
CA LEU A 48 9.36 8.79 -10.25
C LEU A 48 10.38 8.24 -9.25
N MET A 49 10.50 6.91 -9.12
CA MET A 49 11.54 6.28 -8.29
C MET A 49 12.97 6.54 -8.80
N PHE A 50 13.15 6.90 -10.07
CA PHE A 50 14.45 7.24 -10.64
C PHE A 50 14.87 8.69 -10.36
N LEU A 51 13.91 9.57 -10.09
CA LEU A 51 14.15 11.01 -9.91
C LEU A 51 15.22 11.33 -8.84
N PRO A 52 15.23 10.69 -7.65
CA PRO A 52 16.26 10.94 -6.64
C PRO A 52 17.67 10.54 -7.12
N VAL A 53 17.79 9.45 -7.88
CA VAL A 53 19.07 8.99 -8.45
C VAL A 53 19.59 10.01 -9.46
N LEU A 54 18.70 10.56 -10.29
CA LEU A 54 19.05 11.59 -11.27
C LEU A 54 19.56 12.87 -10.58
N VAL A 55 18.91 13.32 -9.52
CA VAL A 55 19.38 14.47 -8.71
C VAL A 55 20.77 14.20 -8.12
N LEU A 56 20.99 13.01 -7.58
CA LEU A 56 22.28 12.59 -7.03
C LEU A 56 23.39 12.60 -8.10
N ILE A 57 23.10 12.10 -9.31
CA ILE A 57 24.03 12.15 -10.44
C ILE A 57 24.42 13.60 -10.79
N VAL A 58 23.43 14.50 -10.88
CA VAL A 58 23.69 15.92 -11.20
C VAL A 58 24.61 16.56 -10.16
N VAL A 59 24.36 16.34 -8.86
CA VAL A 59 25.20 16.88 -7.79
C VAL A 59 26.63 16.31 -7.85
N LEU A 60 26.78 15.03 -8.18
CA LEU A 60 28.10 14.40 -8.37
C LEU A 60 28.85 15.01 -9.57
N VAL A 61 28.18 15.25 -10.69
CA VAL A 61 28.77 15.92 -11.87
C VAL A 61 29.24 17.34 -11.51
N LEU A 62 28.41 18.11 -10.79
CA LEU A 62 28.79 19.45 -10.32
C LEU A 62 30.01 19.41 -9.37
N ALA A 63 30.11 18.39 -8.52
CA ALA A 63 31.28 18.18 -7.66
C ALA A 63 32.55 17.90 -8.48
N PHE A 64 32.46 17.09 -9.54
CA PHE A 64 33.57 16.81 -10.44
C PHE A 64 34.03 18.08 -11.18
N ILE A 65 33.10 18.85 -11.75
CA ILE A 65 33.41 20.11 -12.45
C ILE A 65 34.12 21.07 -11.48
N ALA A 66 33.59 21.23 -10.27
CA ALA A 66 34.20 22.07 -9.25
C ALA A 66 35.62 21.60 -8.88
N PHE A 67 35.84 20.28 -8.78
CA PHE A 67 37.16 19.72 -8.47
C PHE A 67 38.18 19.95 -9.59
N PHE A 68 37.81 19.71 -10.85
CA PHE A 68 38.70 19.93 -12.00
C PHE A 68 38.98 21.41 -12.26
N SER A 69 38.06 22.31 -11.89
CA SER A 69 38.29 23.77 -11.92
C SER A 69 39.23 24.28 -10.82
N GLY A 70 39.74 23.40 -9.94
CA GLY A 70 40.59 23.78 -8.80
C GLY A 70 39.82 24.36 -7.61
N ASN A 71 38.49 24.48 -7.70
CA ASN A 71 37.65 24.99 -6.63
C ASN A 71 37.28 23.89 -5.62
N TYR A 72 38.27 23.48 -4.82
CA TYR A 72 38.14 22.40 -3.84
C TYR A 72 37.12 22.70 -2.73
N ALA A 73 36.87 23.98 -2.42
CA ALA A 73 35.85 24.36 -1.44
C ALA A 73 34.44 24.04 -1.94
N ARG A 74 34.12 24.42 -3.19
CA ARG A 74 32.84 24.05 -3.80
C ARG A 74 32.70 22.55 -4.01
N ALA A 75 33.76 21.87 -4.45
CA ALA A 75 33.74 20.41 -4.63
C ALA A 75 33.43 19.68 -3.32
N THR A 76 34.04 20.12 -2.21
CA THR A 76 33.77 19.57 -0.88
C THR A 76 32.34 19.87 -0.43
N GLY A 77 31.84 21.09 -0.69
CA GLY A 77 30.45 21.47 -0.37
C GLY A 77 29.41 20.61 -1.10
N PHE A 78 29.57 20.39 -2.40
CA PHE A 78 28.69 19.51 -3.17
C PHE A 78 28.78 18.05 -2.71
N GLY A 79 30.00 17.56 -2.43
CA GLY A 79 30.20 16.21 -1.90
C GLY A 79 29.57 15.99 -0.52
N ALA A 80 29.65 16.97 0.38
CA ALA A 80 29.01 16.90 1.69
C ALA A 80 27.48 16.92 1.59
N LEU A 81 26.92 17.81 0.76
CA LEU A 81 25.48 17.88 0.50
C LEU A 81 24.94 16.55 -0.04
N PHE A 82 25.69 15.94 -0.96
CA PHE A 82 25.36 14.63 -1.52
C PHE A 82 25.28 13.54 -0.44
N VAL A 83 26.28 13.44 0.44
CA VAL A 83 26.31 12.44 1.52
C VAL A 83 25.16 12.65 2.51
N VAL A 84 24.91 13.91 2.91
CA VAL A 84 23.82 14.24 3.84
C VAL A 84 22.46 13.90 3.24
N ALA A 85 22.23 14.24 1.96
CA ALA A 85 20.99 13.91 1.27
C ALA A 85 20.75 12.40 1.22
N LEU A 86 21.78 11.60 0.95
CA LEU A 86 21.68 10.14 0.96
C LEU A 86 21.37 9.57 2.34
N VAL A 87 22.02 10.06 3.40
CA VAL A 87 21.72 9.64 4.77
C VAL A 87 20.27 9.97 5.13
N ALA A 88 19.77 11.15 4.74
CA ALA A 88 18.38 11.53 4.98
C ALA A 88 17.40 10.61 4.23
N ILE A 89 17.67 10.28 2.97
CA ILE A 89 16.87 9.33 2.19
C ILE A 89 16.89 7.94 2.85
N PHE A 90 18.06 7.48 3.29
CA PHE A 90 18.20 6.16 3.91
C PHE A 90 17.43 6.07 5.23
N ILE A 91 17.50 7.09 6.08
CA ILE A 91 16.72 7.18 7.32
C ILE A 91 15.22 7.18 7.02
N PHE A 92 14.79 7.92 6.00
CA PHE A 92 13.39 7.96 5.57
C PHE A 92 12.90 6.58 5.10
N LEU A 93 13.70 5.88 4.30
CA LEU A 93 13.37 4.52 3.82
C LEU A 93 13.29 3.53 4.97
N ILE A 94 14.23 3.55 5.92
CA ILE A 94 14.20 2.68 7.10
C ILE A 94 12.93 2.92 7.92
N LYS A 95 12.55 4.18 8.16
CA LYS A 95 11.32 4.52 8.88
C LYS A 95 10.08 3.97 8.18
N ASN A 96 9.95 4.22 6.88
CA ASN A 96 8.81 3.71 6.11
C ASN A 96 8.76 2.18 6.09
N GLN A 97 9.91 1.50 6.01
CA GLN A 97 9.97 0.05 6.05
C GLN A 97 9.59 -0.50 7.44
N ALA A 98 9.97 0.17 8.52
CA ALA A 98 9.54 -0.19 9.87
C ALA A 98 8.01 -0.09 10.02
N ASP A 99 7.41 1.01 9.52
CA ASP A 99 5.97 1.21 9.53
C ASP A 99 5.24 0.16 8.68
N ASN A 100 5.78 -0.17 7.50
CA ASN A 100 5.20 -1.20 6.64
C ASN A 100 5.28 -2.59 7.28
N ASN A 101 6.43 -2.93 7.88
CA ASN A 101 6.59 -4.19 8.61
C ASN A 101 5.67 -4.30 9.82
N ARG A 102 5.33 -3.17 10.47
CA ARG A 102 4.34 -3.13 11.53
C ARG A 102 2.94 -3.42 10.99
N LYS A 103 2.52 -2.75 9.91
CA LYS A 103 1.24 -3.02 9.24
C LYS A 103 1.10 -4.46 8.77
N VAL A 104 2.15 -5.02 8.16
CA VAL A 104 2.16 -6.43 7.71
C VAL A 104 2.03 -7.39 8.89
N ARG A 105 2.68 -7.12 10.02
CA ARG A 105 2.54 -7.93 11.24
C ARG A 105 1.14 -7.81 11.85
N GLU A 106 0.56 -6.62 11.89
CA GLU A 106 -0.80 -6.38 12.37
C GLU A 106 -1.81 -7.13 11.47
N MET A 107 -1.68 -7.05 10.15
CA MET A 107 -2.51 -7.82 9.21
C MET A 107 -2.35 -9.32 9.40
N ARG A 108 -1.11 -9.82 9.55
CA ARG A 108 -0.86 -11.26 9.74
C ARG A 108 -1.38 -11.78 11.08
N ALA A 109 -1.28 -10.97 12.14
CA ALA A 109 -1.86 -11.30 13.44
C ALA A 109 -3.40 -11.35 13.35
N GLN A 110 -4.00 -10.42 12.60
CA GLN A 110 -5.42 -10.39 12.33
C GLN A 110 -5.87 -11.58 11.49
N GLU A 111 -5.12 -11.99 10.46
CA GLU A 111 -5.37 -13.21 9.67
C GLU A 111 -5.30 -14.48 10.53
N LEU A 112 -4.33 -14.57 11.45
CA LEU A 112 -4.20 -15.68 12.39
C LEU A 112 -5.34 -15.72 13.42
N GLU A 113 -5.86 -14.56 13.81
CA GLU A 113 -7.02 -14.47 14.68
C GLU A 113 -8.31 -14.81 13.94
N ASP A 114 -8.44 -14.37 12.68
CA ASP A 114 -9.58 -14.65 11.83
C ASP A 114 -9.65 -16.13 11.44
N ALA A 115 -8.51 -16.80 11.25
CA ALA A 115 -8.47 -18.25 11.00
C ALA A 115 -9.08 -19.10 12.12
N LYS A 116 -9.25 -18.56 13.35
CA LYS A 116 -9.84 -19.30 14.48
C LYS A 116 -11.36 -19.36 14.45
N TYR A 117 -12.01 -18.56 13.61
CA TYR A 117 -13.48 -18.43 13.60
C TYR A 117 -14.04 -18.81 12.23
N PRO A 118 -15.19 -19.49 12.19
CA PRO A 118 -15.78 -19.92 10.94
C PRO A 118 -16.32 -18.74 10.15
N VAL A 119 -16.08 -18.75 8.84
CA VAL A 119 -16.70 -17.83 7.89
C VAL A 119 -18.18 -18.20 7.76
N GLN A 120 -19.08 -17.23 7.90
CA GLN A 120 -20.51 -17.45 7.70
C GLN A 120 -20.98 -16.80 6.40
N THR A 121 -21.87 -17.48 5.69
CA THR A 121 -22.41 -16.98 4.41
C THR A 121 -23.92 -16.91 4.48
N PHE A 122 -24.48 -15.78 4.05
CA PHE A 122 -25.91 -15.54 3.96
C PHE A 122 -26.28 -15.19 2.53
N PHE A 123 -27.44 -15.65 2.08
CA PHE A 123 -27.87 -15.54 0.69
C PHE A 123 -29.27 -14.93 0.60
N ARG A 124 -29.50 -14.15 -0.46
CA ARG A 124 -30.81 -13.63 -0.84
C ARG A 124 -31.06 -13.86 -2.33
N PRO A 125 -32.08 -14.63 -2.73
CA PRO A 125 -32.47 -14.74 -4.13
C PRO A 125 -33.12 -13.43 -4.63
N THR A 126 -32.81 -13.06 -5.88
CA THR A 126 -33.35 -11.88 -6.59
C THR A 126 -33.66 -12.23 -8.03
N GLU A 127 -34.42 -11.38 -8.74
CA GLU A 127 -34.78 -11.58 -10.15
C GLU A 127 -33.57 -11.74 -11.09
N ASN A 128 -32.39 -11.24 -10.69
CA ASN A 128 -31.15 -11.31 -11.48
C ASN A 128 -30.06 -12.22 -10.83
N GLY A 129 -30.45 -13.15 -9.93
CA GLY A 129 -29.65 -14.25 -9.33
C GLY A 129 -29.58 -14.22 -7.79
N THR A 130 -28.49 -14.64 -7.14
CA THR A 130 -28.30 -14.61 -5.66
C THR A 130 -27.33 -13.55 -5.09
N ASP A 131 -27.80 -12.67 -4.20
CA ASP A 131 -26.98 -11.77 -3.38
C ASP A 131 -26.38 -12.53 -2.21
N THR A 132 -25.13 -12.22 -1.86
CA THR A 132 -24.38 -12.95 -0.85
C THR A 132 -23.76 -12.00 0.16
N ILE A 133 -23.93 -12.25 1.45
CA ILE A 133 -23.16 -11.59 2.50
C ILE A 133 -22.23 -12.63 3.10
N ILE A 134 -20.93 -12.36 3.04
CA ILE A 134 -19.91 -13.17 3.68
C ILE A 134 -19.46 -12.43 4.93
N VAL A 135 -19.76 -13.02 6.08
CA VAL A 135 -19.28 -12.53 7.37
C VAL A 135 -17.93 -13.18 7.61
N PHE A 136 -16.88 -12.37 7.44
CA PHE A 136 -15.55 -12.72 7.92
C PHE A 136 -15.43 -12.37 9.40
N PRO A 137 -14.52 -13.02 10.11
CA PRO A 137 -14.43 -12.81 11.56
C PRO A 137 -13.94 -11.42 11.98
N SER A 138 -13.32 -10.65 11.07
CA SER A 138 -12.95 -9.25 11.28
C SER A 138 -13.91 -8.23 10.67
N ARG A 139 -14.75 -8.63 9.71
CA ARG A 139 -15.55 -7.70 8.89
C ARG A 139 -16.67 -8.39 8.15
N ILE A 140 -17.69 -7.62 7.78
CA ILE A 140 -18.75 -8.12 6.91
C ILE A 140 -18.51 -7.64 5.49
N VAL A 141 -18.45 -8.59 4.56
CA VAL A 141 -18.29 -8.31 3.13
C VAL A 141 -19.58 -8.68 2.42
N ALA A 142 -20.29 -7.66 1.94
CA ALA A 142 -21.46 -7.86 1.10
C ALA A 142 -21.02 -8.01 -0.36
N TYR A 143 -21.25 -9.18 -0.92
CA TYR A 143 -21.12 -9.46 -2.34
C TYR A 143 -22.52 -9.43 -2.95
N ARG A 144 -22.87 -8.29 -3.52
CA ARG A 144 -23.58 -8.16 -4.80
C ARG A 144 -24.43 -6.89 -4.83
N ILE A 145 -24.01 -5.97 -5.68
CA ILE A 145 -24.92 -5.05 -6.35
C ILE A 145 -24.42 -4.99 -7.80
N PHE A 146 -24.62 -6.02 -8.60
CA PHE A 146 -24.45 -5.81 -10.04
C PHE A 146 -25.66 -5.02 -10.52
N ASN A 147 -25.51 -3.69 -10.58
CA ASN A 147 -26.54 -2.85 -11.16
C ASN A 147 -26.44 -2.97 -12.68
N LYS A 148 -27.39 -3.67 -13.33
CA LYS A 148 -27.47 -3.80 -14.79
C LYS A 148 -27.44 -2.44 -15.52
N THR A 149 -27.96 -1.39 -14.88
CA THR A 149 -27.95 -0.01 -15.41
C THR A 149 -26.54 0.58 -15.49
N PHE A 150 -25.60 0.12 -14.65
CA PHE A 150 -24.24 0.66 -14.54
C PHE A 150 -23.12 -0.36 -14.82
N ASN A 151 -23.44 -1.62 -15.13
CA ASN A 151 -22.49 -2.70 -15.42
C ASN A 151 -21.30 -2.78 -14.42
N LYS A 152 -21.59 -2.56 -13.13
CA LYS A 152 -20.60 -2.53 -12.04
C LYS A 152 -21.08 -3.34 -10.84
N THR A 153 -20.15 -3.99 -10.16
CA THR A 153 -20.37 -4.53 -8.81
C THR A 153 -20.28 -3.36 -7.82
N ILE A 154 -21.40 -2.99 -7.19
CA ILE A 154 -21.42 -2.10 -6.03
C ILE A 154 -21.33 -3.02 -4.80
N GLY A 155 -20.39 -2.75 -3.91
CA GLY A 155 -20.13 -3.64 -2.78
C GLY A 155 -18.70 -3.46 -2.25
N GLY A 156 -18.62 -3.00 -1.02
CA GLY A 156 -17.43 -3.00 -0.18
C GLY A 156 -17.81 -3.59 1.19
N PRO A 157 -16.88 -3.61 2.16
CA PRO A 157 -17.24 -3.96 3.53
C PRO A 157 -18.35 -3.03 4.04
N ILE A 158 -19.43 -3.62 4.57
CA ILE A 158 -20.60 -2.87 5.08
C ILE A 158 -20.47 -2.49 6.56
N GLY A 159 -19.39 -2.93 7.20
CA GLY A 159 -19.11 -2.67 8.60
C GLY A 159 -18.04 -3.60 9.16
N THR A 160 -17.67 -3.35 10.40
CA THR A 160 -16.76 -4.18 11.18
C THR A 160 -17.52 -4.92 12.27
N LEU A 161 -17.03 -6.09 12.65
CA LEU A 161 -17.55 -6.77 13.84
C LEU A 161 -17.00 -6.09 15.10
N ASN A 162 -17.81 -6.05 16.15
CA ASN A 162 -17.36 -5.62 17.47
C ASN A 162 -16.35 -6.62 18.07
N GLN A 163 -15.77 -6.29 19.22
CA GLN A 163 -14.75 -7.13 19.88
C GLN A 163 -15.24 -8.55 20.21
N THR A 164 -16.53 -8.72 20.51
CA THR A 164 -17.14 -10.02 20.82
C THR A 164 -17.65 -10.77 19.58
N ARG A 165 -17.55 -10.17 18.39
CA ARG A 165 -17.95 -10.73 17.09
C ARG A 165 -19.43 -11.12 16.99
N ASP A 166 -20.28 -10.47 17.77
CA ASP A 166 -21.75 -10.69 17.82
C ASP A 166 -22.55 -9.47 17.31
N THR A 167 -21.90 -8.32 17.15
CA THR A 167 -22.52 -7.06 16.77
C THR A 167 -21.77 -6.41 15.62
N ILE A 168 -22.50 -5.79 14.72
CA ILE A 168 -22.02 -5.09 13.53
C ILE A 168 -21.98 -3.60 13.84
N LEU A 169 -20.79 -3.04 13.72
CA LEU A 169 -20.56 -1.60 13.72
C LEU A 169 -20.60 -1.11 12.27
N VAL A 170 -21.69 -0.43 11.92
CA VAL A 170 -21.83 0.22 10.62
C VAL A 170 -21.17 1.59 10.74
N GLU A 171 -20.04 1.78 10.04
CA GLU A 171 -19.41 3.10 9.96
C GLU A 171 -20.36 4.05 9.22
N LYS A 172 -20.72 5.16 9.89
CA LYS A 172 -21.78 6.10 9.51
C LYS A 172 -21.51 6.85 8.19
N ASP A 173 -21.59 6.18 7.05
CA ASP A 173 -21.78 6.88 5.77
C ASP A 173 -23.23 6.67 5.27
N PRO A 174 -24.15 7.63 5.54
CA PRO A 174 -25.59 7.41 5.43
C PRO A 174 -26.13 7.27 4.00
N GLY A 175 -25.28 7.37 2.97
CA GLY A 175 -25.69 7.39 1.56
C GLY A 175 -25.61 6.05 0.82
N GLU A 176 -24.74 5.12 1.23
CA GLU A 176 -24.42 3.92 0.41
C GLU A 176 -24.69 2.57 1.09
N PHE A 177 -25.07 2.55 2.37
CA PHE A 177 -25.29 1.28 3.07
C PHE A 177 -26.76 0.81 3.02
N PRO A 178 -27.01 -0.49 2.78
CA PRO A 178 -28.34 -1.10 2.86
C PRO A 178 -28.97 -0.84 4.23
N ARG A 179 -30.28 -0.52 4.27
CA ARG A 179 -30.99 -0.37 5.55
C ARG A 179 -31.07 -1.70 6.29
N ARG A 180 -31.21 -1.66 7.62
CA ARG A 180 -31.38 -2.88 8.46
C ARG A 180 -32.42 -3.87 7.91
N GLN A 181 -33.53 -3.35 7.39
CA GLN A 181 -34.62 -4.11 6.80
C GLN A 181 -34.21 -4.91 5.56
N GLU A 182 -33.21 -4.44 4.81
CA GLU A 182 -32.69 -5.13 3.63
C GLU A 182 -31.87 -6.37 4.01
N PHE A 183 -31.33 -6.40 5.24
CA PHE A 183 -30.59 -7.55 5.77
C PHE A 183 -31.50 -8.69 6.22
N GLU A 184 -32.76 -8.45 6.56
CA GLU A 184 -33.70 -9.50 7.04
C GLU A 184 -33.98 -10.60 6.00
N GLN A 185 -33.69 -10.31 4.74
CA GLN A 185 -33.90 -11.21 3.60
C GLN A 185 -32.71 -12.15 3.36
N PHE A 186 -31.59 -11.96 4.07
CA PHE A 186 -30.39 -12.78 3.93
C PHE A 186 -30.42 -13.93 4.93
N ILE A 187 -30.41 -15.15 4.40
CA ILE A 187 -30.58 -16.40 5.13
C ILE A 187 -29.36 -17.30 4.89
N ASN A 188 -28.84 -17.94 5.94
CA ASN A 188 -27.75 -18.90 5.81
C ASN A 188 -28.27 -20.30 5.42
N GLU A 189 -27.36 -21.26 5.22
CA GLU A 189 -27.72 -22.65 4.87
C GLU A 189 -28.56 -23.36 5.94
N GLU A 190 -28.54 -22.88 7.19
CA GLU A 190 -29.32 -23.40 8.32
C GLU A 190 -30.70 -22.73 8.46
N GLY A 191 -31.05 -21.78 7.59
CA GLY A 191 -32.33 -21.07 7.65
C GLY A 191 -32.37 -19.88 8.63
N LYS A 192 -31.23 -19.52 9.26
CA LYS A 192 -31.13 -18.37 10.18
C LYS A 192 -30.93 -17.07 9.43
N LYS A 193 -31.59 -16.00 9.89
CA LYS A 193 -31.42 -14.65 9.31
C LYS A 193 -30.17 -13.99 9.86
N ILE A 194 -29.50 -13.17 9.04
CA ILE A 194 -28.34 -12.39 9.50
C ILE A 194 -28.66 -11.49 10.72
N THR A 195 -29.90 -10.98 10.80
CA THR A 195 -30.37 -10.14 11.91
C THR A 195 -30.65 -10.91 13.20
N GLU A 196 -30.76 -12.24 13.13
CA GLU A 196 -30.90 -13.11 14.31
C GLU A 196 -29.54 -13.51 14.87
N VAL A 197 -28.53 -13.59 13.99
CA VAL A 197 -27.16 -13.95 14.35
C VAL A 197 -26.37 -12.73 14.83
N PHE A 198 -26.62 -11.56 14.24
CA PHE A 198 -25.86 -10.35 14.52
C PHE A 198 -26.73 -9.16 14.89
N GLN A 199 -26.32 -8.44 15.94
CA GLN A 199 -26.94 -7.19 16.34
C GLN A 199 -26.36 -6.02 15.53
N PHE A 200 -27.17 -4.99 15.23
CA PHE A 200 -26.70 -3.77 14.57
C PHE A 200 -26.69 -2.65 15.62
N ARG A 201 -25.56 -1.97 15.78
CA ARG A 201 -25.41 -0.87 16.74
C ARG A 201 -25.31 0.49 16.05
#